data_AF-A0A965U6E3-F1
#
_entry.id   AF-A0A965U6E3-F1
#
_cell.length_a   1.000
_cell.length_b   1.000
_cell.length_c   1.000
_cell.angle_alpha   90.00
_cell.angle_beta   90.00
_cell.angle_gamma   90.00
#
_symmetry.space_group_name_H-M   'P 1'
#
loop_
_entity.id
_entity.type
_entity.pdbx_description
1 polymer ?
#
loop_
_entity_poly.entity_id
_entity_poly.type
_entity_poly.pdbx_seq_one_letter_code
_entity_poly.pdbx_strand_id
1 'polypeptide(L)'
;PLLAQRAREQRRIFDGDCAIAFEGLAKPTFSQIEQAAEQLAMALSDAEIRVLIMERDMAKALGQALLRRLGDTPLVCIDGVSLTHGDMVDIGAPLSDGRVLPIVVKTLAFSS
;
A
#
# COMPACT_ATOMS: atom_id res chain seq x y z
N PRO A 1 5.43 7.69 13.45
CA PRO A 1 4.14 8.11 14.04
C PRO A 1 3.10 8.55 12.99
N LEU A 2 3.42 9.52 12.13
CA LEU A 2 2.42 10.13 11.22
C LEU A 2 1.90 9.16 10.14
N LEU A 3 2.78 8.35 9.53
CA LEU A 3 2.35 7.39 8.50
C LEU A 3 1.45 6.30 9.08
N ALA A 4 1.80 5.78 10.26
CA ALA A 4 0.99 4.81 10.98
C ALA A 4 -0.41 5.34 11.30
N GLN A 5 -0.50 6.60 11.74
CA GLN A 5 -1.77 7.26 12.02
C GLN A 5 -2.63 7.39 10.77
N ARG A 6 -2.04 7.86 9.65
CA ARG A 6 -2.75 7.99 8.36
C ARG A 6 -3.24 6.64 7.84
N ALA A 7 -2.44 5.58 7.99
CA ALA A 7 -2.84 4.23 7.59
C ALA A 7 -4.03 3.73 8.42
N ARG A 8 -4.03 3.96 9.75
CA ARG A 8 -5.17 3.63 10.62
C ARG A 8 -6.41 4.43 10.29
N GLU A 9 -6.26 5.70 9.94
CA GLU A 9 -7.37 6.56 9.55
C GLU A 9 -8.03 6.09 8.25
N GLN A 10 -7.25 5.73 7.23
CA GLN A 10 -7.78 5.14 5.99
C GLN A 10 -8.59 3.87 6.26
N ARG A 11 -8.07 2.97 7.13
CA ARG A 11 -8.80 1.75 7.55
C ARG A 11 -10.06 2.02 8.36
N ARG A 12 -10.16 3.17 9.03
CA ARG A 12 -11.35 3.54 9.81
C ARG A 12 -12.49 4.05 8.92
N ILE A 13 -12.15 4.65 7.77
CA ILE A 13 -13.15 5.27 6.89
C ILE A 13 -13.95 4.20 6.12
N PHE A 14 -13.33 3.05 5.84
CA PHE A 14 -13.97 1.94 5.12
C PHE A 14 -14.27 0.78 6.06
N ASP A 15 -15.51 0.29 6.02
CA ASP A 15 -15.92 -0.91 6.74
C ASP A 15 -15.59 -2.14 5.89
N GLY A 16 -14.46 -2.80 6.17
CA GLY A 16 -13.97 -3.97 5.44
C GLY A 16 -12.49 -3.88 5.00
N ASP A 17 -12.11 -4.73 4.03
CA ASP A 17 -10.75 -4.74 3.47
C ASP A 17 -10.48 -3.44 2.71
N CYS A 18 -9.38 -2.76 3.07
CA CYS A 18 -9.01 -1.47 2.50
C CYS A 18 -7.52 -1.44 2.19
N ALA A 19 -7.16 -0.95 0.99
CA ALA A 19 -5.78 -0.66 0.63
C ALA A 19 -5.31 0.64 1.29
N ILE A 20 -4.05 0.70 1.72
CA ILE A 20 -3.44 1.95 2.17
C ILE A 20 -2.76 2.61 0.98
N ALA A 21 -3.21 3.81 0.64
CA ALA A 21 -2.64 4.64 -0.41
C ALA A 21 -1.83 5.81 0.18
N PHE A 22 -0.65 6.08 -0.38
CA PHE A 22 0.15 7.26 -0.03
C PHE A 22 1.12 7.61 -1.16
N GLU A 23 1.49 8.88 -1.30
CA GLU A 23 2.40 9.31 -2.38
C GLU A 23 3.73 8.54 -2.37
N GLY A 24 4.35 8.41 -1.19
CA GLY A 24 5.66 7.79 -1.02
C GLY A 24 6.80 8.81 -0.98
N LEU A 25 8.03 8.31 -0.87
CA LEU A 25 9.24 9.13 -0.81
C LEU A 25 9.92 9.09 -2.18
N ALA A 26 10.35 10.24 -2.71
CA ALA A 26 10.91 10.31 -4.06
C ALA A 26 12.26 9.61 -4.22
N LYS A 27 13.15 9.73 -3.23
CA LYS A 27 14.48 9.09 -3.21
C LYS A 27 14.82 8.66 -1.78
N PRO A 28 14.11 7.65 -1.25
CA PRO A 28 14.28 7.25 0.14
C PRO A 28 15.65 6.62 0.34
N THR A 29 16.31 7.02 1.41
CA THR A 29 17.44 6.28 1.96
C THR A 29 16.97 4.95 2.57
N PHE A 30 17.89 4.02 2.76
CA PHE A 30 17.59 2.75 3.43
C PHE A 30 16.94 2.95 4.81
N SER A 31 17.47 3.88 5.62
CA SER A 31 16.91 4.21 6.94
C SER A 31 15.46 4.71 6.85
N GLN A 32 15.13 5.51 5.84
CA GLN A 32 13.76 5.98 5.63
C GLN A 32 12.80 4.84 5.23
N ILE A 33 13.26 3.87 4.43
CA ILE A 33 12.48 2.66 4.12
C ILE A 33 12.22 1.86 5.40
N GLU A 34 13.25 1.62 6.22
CA GLU A 34 13.12 0.87 7.47
C GLU A 34 12.16 1.55 8.45
N GLN A 35 12.24 2.88 8.56
CA GLN A 35 11.35 3.67 9.42
C GLN A 35 9.90 3.68 8.92
N ALA A 36 9.68 3.71 7.60
CA ALA A 36 8.35 3.59 7.01
C ALA A 36 7.76 2.19 7.25
N ALA A 37 8.58 1.14 7.06
CA ALA A 37 8.20 -0.24 7.28
C ALA A 37 7.81 -0.50 8.74
N GLU A 38 8.57 0.04 9.71
CA GLU A 38 8.23 -0.07 11.13
C GLU A 38 6.86 0.55 11.44
N GLN A 39 6.61 1.76 10.96
CA GLN A 39 5.34 2.46 11.19
C GLN A 39 4.15 1.73 10.56
N LEU A 40 4.32 1.23 9.33
CA LEU A 40 3.27 0.48 8.63
C LEU A 40 3.03 -0.88 9.29
N ALA A 41 4.08 -1.59 9.72
CA ALA A 41 3.93 -2.86 10.42
C ALA A 41 3.09 -2.71 11.70
N MET A 42 3.30 -1.64 12.48
CA MET A 42 2.50 -1.31 13.66
C MET A 42 1.04 -0.91 13.34
N ALA A 43 0.78 -0.40 12.13
CA ALA A 43 -0.57 0.00 11.70
C ALA A 43 -1.36 -1.14 11.07
N LEU A 44 -0.67 -2.19 10.63
CA LEU A 44 -1.21 -3.31 9.87
C LEU A 44 -1.07 -4.63 10.63
N SER A 45 -0.68 -4.62 11.90
CA SER A 45 -0.42 -5.84 12.67
C SER A 45 -1.64 -6.76 12.79
N ASP A 46 -2.84 -6.18 12.80
CA ASP A 46 -4.14 -6.84 12.93
C ASP A 46 -4.85 -7.08 11.59
N ALA A 47 -4.30 -6.60 10.48
CA ALA A 47 -4.89 -6.80 9.15
C ALA A 47 -4.63 -8.24 8.66
N GLU A 48 -5.66 -8.93 8.16
CA GLU A 48 -5.46 -10.26 7.56
C GLU A 48 -4.78 -10.16 6.20
N ILE A 49 -5.21 -9.19 5.38
CA ILE A 49 -4.65 -8.89 4.06
C ILE A 49 -4.09 -7.46 4.07
N ARG A 50 -2.87 -7.28 3.57
CA ARG A 50 -2.19 -5.97 3.52
C ARG A 50 -1.95 -5.56 2.08
N VAL A 51 -2.65 -4.53 1.62
CA VAL A 51 -2.46 -3.94 0.29
C VAL A 51 -1.94 -2.52 0.45
N LEU A 52 -0.75 -2.25 -0.06
CA LEU A 52 -0.12 -0.94 -0.08
C LEU A 52 0.00 -0.47 -1.53
N ILE A 53 -0.48 0.73 -1.81
CA ILE A 53 -0.38 1.36 -3.12
C ILE A 53 0.30 2.71 -2.96
N MET A 54 1.30 3.00 -3.78
CA MET A 54 2.03 4.26 -3.73
C MET A 54 2.37 4.81 -5.11
N GLU A 55 2.63 6.12 -5.19
CA GLU A 55 2.97 6.77 -6.46
C GLU A 55 4.47 6.61 -6.77
N ARG A 56 5.33 6.76 -5.75
CA ARG A 56 6.79 6.69 -5.91
C ARG A 56 7.31 5.25 -5.98
N ASP A 57 8.33 5.03 -6.81
CA ASP A 57 9.03 3.74 -6.98
C ASP A 57 9.81 3.35 -5.71
N MET A 58 9.14 2.65 -4.80
CA MET A 58 9.70 2.16 -3.54
C MET A 58 9.04 0.88 -3.03
N ALA A 59 8.08 0.29 -3.76
CA ALA A 59 7.27 -0.84 -3.32
C ALA A 59 8.13 -2.07 -3.08
N LYS A 60 9.12 -2.35 -3.96
CA LYS A 60 10.05 -3.48 -3.77
C LYS A 60 10.83 -3.37 -2.47
N ALA A 61 11.45 -2.22 -2.22
CA ALA A 61 12.28 -2.01 -1.03
C ALA A 61 11.42 -2.03 0.25
N LEU A 62 10.28 -1.35 0.23
CA LEU A 62 9.35 -1.30 1.36
C LEU A 62 8.72 -2.65 1.66
N GLY A 63 8.26 -3.38 0.64
CA GLY A 63 7.68 -4.71 0.78
C GLY A 63 8.67 -5.70 1.39
N GLN A 64 9.93 -5.68 0.95
CA GLN A 64 10.99 -6.50 1.55
C GLN A 64 11.25 -6.12 3.02
N ALA A 65 11.24 -4.83 3.35
CA ALA A 65 11.42 -4.37 4.72
C ALA A 65 10.23 -4.72 5.64
N LEU A 66 9.02 -4.78 5.09
CA LEU A 66 7.81 -5.22 5.77
C LEU A 66 7.79 -6.72 5.99
N LEU A 67 8.12 -7.54 4.98
CA LEU A 67 8.18 -9.00 5.12
C LEU A 67 9.16 -9.45 6.22
N ARG A 68 10.32 -8.77 6.35
CA ARG A 68 11.26 -9.03 7.46
C ARG A 68 10.67 -8.78 8.85
N ARG A 69 9.66 -7.91 8.95
CA ARG A 69 9.02 -7.50 10.22
C ARG A 69 7.75 -8.28 10.51
N LEU A 70 6.96 -8.56 9.47
CA LEU A 70 5.65 -9.19 9.58
C LEU A 70 5.70 -10.71 9.39
N GLY A 71 6.82 -11.24 8.87
CA GLY A 71 6.94 -12.64 8.51
C GLY A 71 6.20 -12.97 7.21
N ASP A 72 5.89 -14.25 7.02
CA ASP A 72 5.16 -14.76 5.86
C ASP A 72 3.66 -14.46 6.00
N THR A 73 3.30 -13.22 5.68
CA THR A 73 1.92 -12.72 5.74
C THR A 73 1.48 -12.24 4.36
N PRO A 74 0.18 -12.33 4.03
CA PRO A 74 -0.34 -11.80 2.77
C PRO A 74 -0.07 -10.28 2.67
N LEU A 75 0.83 -9.92 1.75
CA LEU A 75 1.26 -8.54 1.50
C LEU A 75 1.39 -8.29 0.00
N VAL A 76 0.75 -7.23 -0.48
CA VAL A 76 0.92 -6.67 -1.81
C VAL A 76 1.41 -5.23 -1.66
N CYS A 77 2.56 -4.92 -2.28
CA CYS A 77 3.05 -3.55 -2.42
C CYS A 77 3.11 -3.19 -3.90
N ILE A 78 2.41 -2.13 -4.30
CA ILE A 78 2.32 -1.62 -5.67
C ILE A 78 2.84 -0.19 -5.67
N ASP A 79 3.72 0.16 -6.59
CA ASP A 79 4.14 1.54 -6.87
C ASP A 79 3.74 2.00 -8.28
N GLY A 80 3.94 3.29 -8.56
CA GLY A 80 3.60 3.89 -9.86
C GLY A 80 2.11 4.16 -10.07
N VAL A 81 1.29 4.05 -9.03
CA VAL A 81 -0.16 4.30 -9.10
C VAL A 81 -0.51 5.48 -8.20
N SER A 82 -1.01 6.56 -8.81
CA SER A 82 -1.54 7.70 -8.07
C SER A 82 -3.03 7.48 -7.80
N LEU A 83 -3.44 7.66 -6.55
CA LEU A 83 -4.82 7.49 -6.10
C LEU A 83 -5.25 8.72 -5.29
N THR A 84 -6.53 9.05 -5.40
CA THR A 84 -7.22 10.04 -4.60
C THR A 84 -8.18 9.36 -3.62
N HIS A 85 -8.67 10.11 -2.64
CA HIS A 85 -9.62 9.58 -1.68
C HIS A 85 -10.92 9.16 -2.37
N GLY A 86 -11.35 7.92 -2.15
CA GLY A 86 -12.56 7.35 -2.74
C GLY A 86 -12.35 6.62 -4.06
N ASP A 87 -11.13 6.62 -4.62
CA ASP A 87 -10.79 5.73 -5.72
C ASP A 87 -10.89 4.27 -5.28
N MET A 88 -11.44 3.42 -6.14
CA MET A 88 -11.43 1.97 -5.96
C MET A 88 -10.41 1.35 -6.90
N VAL A 89 -9.85 0.20 -6.50
CA VAL A 89 -8.82 -0.50 -7.27
C VAL A 89 -9.22 -1.96 -7.44
N ASP A 90 -9.31 -2.41 -8.68
CA ASP A 90 -9.37 -3.84 -8.97
C ASP A 90 -7.94 -4.36 -9.17
N ILE A 91 -7.61 -5.43 -8.46
CA ILE A 91 -6.35 -6.16 -8.62
C ILE A 91 -6.67 -7.52 -9.23
N GLY A 92 -6.25 -7.74 -10.47
CA GLY A 92 -6.47 -9.03 -11.14
C GLY A 92 -5.44 -10.09 -10.72
N ALA A 93 -5.66 -11.32 -11.17
CA ALA A 93 -4.70 -12.41 -10.94
C ALA A 93 -3.35 -12.09 -11.62
N PRO A 94 -2.22 -12.50 -11.02
CA PRO A 94 -0.91 -12.33 -11.65
C PRO A 94 -0.83 -13.01 -13.02
N LEU A 95 -0.21 -12.33 -13.98
CA LEU A 95 0.02 -12.77 -15.34
C LEU A 95 1.51 -13.01 -15.58
N SER A 96 1.85 -13.64 -16.71
CA SER A 96 3.24 -13.82 -17.16
C SER A 96 4.15 -14.46 -16.11
N ASP A 97 3.73 -15.58 -15.54
CA ASP A 97 4.41 -16.31 -14.45
C ASP A 97 4.61 -15.45 -13.18
N GLY A 98 3.62 -14.62 -12.85
CA GLY A 98 3.66 -13.76 -11.66
C GLY A 98 4.49 -12.49 -11.82
N ARG A 99 4.96 -12.17 -13.03
CA ARG A 99 5.77 -10.97 -13.30
C ARG A 99 4.93 -9.70 -13.49
N VAL A 100 3.65 -9.84 -13.81
CA VAL A 100 2.76 -8.70 -14.08
C VAL A 100 1.51 -8.82 -13.21
N LEU A 101 1.13 -7.73 -12.54
CA LEU A 101 -0.12 -7.62 -11.80
C LEU A 101 -1.01 -6.59 -12.49
N PRO A 102 -2.13 -6.98 -13.14
CA PRO A 102 -3.03 -6.04 -13.78
C PRO A 102 -3.83 -5.26 -12.72
N ILE A 103 -3.88 -3.93 -12.89
CA ILE A 103 -4.54 -3.01 -11.96
C ILE A 103 -5.48 -2.09 -12.75
N VAL A 104 -6.70 -1.91 -12.26
CA VAL A 104 -7.65 -0.94 -12.79
C VAL A 104 -8.03 0.03 -11.69
N VAL A 105 -7.79 1.32 -11.90
CA VAL A 105 -8.25 2.40 -11.02
C VAL A 105 -9.65 2.84 -11.47
N LYS A 106 -10.60 2.83 -10.54
CA LYS A 106 -11.97 3.27 -10.71
C LYS A 106 -12.18 4.55 -9.93
N THR A 107 -12.33 5.66 -10.64
CA THR A 107 -12.61 6.97 -10.06
C THR A 107 -14.08 7.31 -10.23
N LEU A 108 -14.74 7.66 -9.14
CA LEU A 108 -16.09 8.22 -9.19
C LEU A 108 -15.99 9.68 -9.64
N ALA A 109 -16.34 9.93 -10.90
CA ALA A 109 -16.51 11.28 -11.41
C ALA A 109 -17.90 11.79 -11.03
N PHE A 110 -17.98 12.72 -10.07
CA PHE A 110 -19.20 13.46 -9.81
C PHE A 110 -19.24 14.68 -10.73
N SER A 111 -20.19 14.72 -11.66
CA SER A 111 -20.55 15.96 -12.35
C SER A 111 -21.34 16.82 -11.37
N SER A 112 -20.84 18.02 -11.08
CA SER A 112 -21.59 19.09 -10.40
C SER A 112 -22.83 19.50 -11.19
#